data_AF-A0A402DJJ8-F1
#
_entry.id   AF-A0A402DJJ8-F1
#
_cell.length_a   1.000
_cell.length_b   1.000
_cell.length_c   1.000
_cell.angle_alpha   90.00
_cell.angle_beta   90.00
_cell.angle_gamma   90.00
#
_symmetry.space_group_name_H-M   'P 1'
#
loop_
_entity.id
_entity.type
_entity.pdbx_description
1 polymer ?
#
loop_
_entity_poly.entity_id
_entity_poly.type
_entity_poly.pdbx_seq_one_letter_code
_entity_poly.pdbx_strand_id
1 'polypeptide(L)'
;MSIPQKLSKDALIMTAAINPGATPYVKMSDPEERLFQYLCSLVSWIQFSNISPIIFCENTGYHYDYSEIIQMAKNFNKHLEILLFVGNNESYKYGKGWGEGKIIEYAFKNSKVLHQQNRFYKITGQYFLRNCNEIIDLHQEYDNIFVQSKIREEYSDRLYKYPPNISPTEALRITYRSLQKSLFYLKTGQGFSRANVDYRIKTFFYKANIRFFQENLLKSYKKVNDREGYVLEKVYCDDLKNRDFLQNFLLKPQFIGRSGTGGDLLSGLDYDESIKTLARRLMT
;
A
#
# COMPACT_ATOMS: atom_id res chain seq x y z
N MET A 1 -35.43 -0.15 -9.98
CA MET A 1 -34.65 -1.18 -10.69
C MET A 1 -33.27 -0.63 -10.94
N SER A 2 -32.26 -1.11 -10.23
CA SER A 2 -30.87 -0.71 -10.46
C SER A 2 -30.40 -1.32 -11.78
N ILE A 3 -29.84 -0.49 -12.66
CA ILE A 3 -29.14 -0.95 -13.86
C ILE A 3 -28.05 -1.92 -13.38
N PRO A 4 -27.94 -3.14 -13.93
CA PRO A 4 -26.86 -4.04 -13.55
C PRO A 4 -25.52 -3.36 -13.84
N GLN A 5 -24.79 -3.00 -12.78
CA GLN A 5 -23.49 -2.36 -12.89
C GLN A 5 -22.52 -3.36 -13.50
N LYS A 6 -21.97 -3.02 -14.68
CA LYS A 6 -20.93 -3.81 -15.34
C LYS A 6 -19.71 -3.88 -14.43
N LEU A 7 -19.38 -5.09 -13.98
CA LEU A 7 -18.19 -5.31 -13.16
C LEU A 7 -16.91 -5.02 -13.98
N SER A 8 -15.92 -4.45 -13.30
CA SER A 8 -14.58 -4.27 -13.85
C SER A 8 -13.92 -5.62 -14.16
N LYS A 9 -13.03 -5.63 -15.15
CA LYS A 9 -12.16 -6.77 -15.48
C LYS A 9 -10.84 -6.77 -14.68
N ASP A 10 -10.64 -5.79 -13.82
CA ASP A 10 -9.41 -5.65 -13.04
C ASP A 10 -9.63 -6.21 -11.62
N ALA A 11 -8.60 -6.85 -11.07
CA ALA A 11 -8.59 -7.30 -9.66
C ALA A 11 -8.36 -6.13 -8.69
N LEU A 12 -8.77 -6.30 -7.43
CA LEU A 12 -8.29 -5.47 -6.32
C LEU A 12 -7.45 -6.31 -5.35
N ILE A 13 -6.22 -5.91 -5.09
CA ILE A 13 -5.39 -6.48 -4.01
C ILE A 13 -5.40 -5.51 -2.83
N MET A 14 -5.89 -5.97 -1.69
CA MET A 14 -5.88 -5.26 -0.41
C MET A 14 -4.79 -5.86 0.49
N THR A 15 -3.78 -5.05 0.84
CA THR A 15 -2.68 -5.51 1.68
C THR A 15 -2.94 -5.23 3.15
N ALA A 16 -2.80 -6.24 4.02
CA ALA A 16 -3.10 -6.15 5.44
C ALA A 16 -1.99 -6.71 6.33
N ALA A 17 -1.87 -6.11 7.52
CA ALA A 17 -1.08 -6.59 8.63
C ALA A 17 -1.87 -6.29 9.90
N ILE A 18 -2.69 -7.23 10.37
CA ILE A 18 -3.63 -6.98 11.48
C ILE A 18 -2.87 -6.86 12.80
N ASN A 19 -1.95 -7.78 13.08
CA ASN A 19 -1.08 -7.68 14.24
C ASN A 19 0.35 -7.29 13.81
N PRO A 20 0.67 -5.98 13.71
CA PRO A 20 1.96 -5.53 13.22
C PRO A 20 3.13 -5.89 14.16
N GLY A 21 2.85 -6.35 15.39
CA GLY A 21 3.87 -6.66 16.39
C GLY A 21 4.87 -5.52 16.58
N ALA A 22 6.17 -5.84 16.54
CA ALA A 22 7.26 -4.89 16.71
C ALA A 22 7.66 -4.14 15.41
N THR A 23 6.80 -4.08 14.39
CA THR A 23 7.14 -3.41 13.12
C THR A 23 7.38 -1.90 13.35
N PRO A 24 8.57 -1.35 12.97
CA PRO A 24 8.91 0.04 13.19
C PRO A 24 7.94 1.03 12.56
N TYR A 25 7.84 2.21 13.19
CA TYR A 25 7.07 3.37 12.72
C TYR A 25 5.55 3.14 12.57
N VAL A 26 5.00 2.04 13.10
CA VAL A 26 3.55 1.80 13.19
C VAL A 26 3.04 2.40 14.50
N LYS A 27 2.27 3.51 14.43
CA LYS A 27 1.65 4.10 15.63
C LYS A 27 0.40 3.35 16.07
N MET A 28 -0.33 2.77 15.12
CA MET A 28 -1.54 1.99 15.40
C MET A 28 -1.19 0.52 15.53
N SER A 29 -0.93 0.06 16.75
CA SER A 29 -0.47 -1.29 17.06
C SER A 29 -1.56 -2.24 17.55
N ASP A 30 -2.72 -1.71 17.98
CA ASP A 30 -3.82 -2.53 18.49
C ASP A 30 -4.46 -3.40 17.38
N PRO A 31 -4.41 -4.74 17.49
CA PRO A 31 -4.95 -5.62 16.46
C PRO A 31 -6.47 -5.49 16.26
N GLU A 32 -7.24 -5.24 17.32
CA GLU A 32 -8.70 -5.12 17.22
C GLU A 32 -9.11 -3.86 16.44
N GLU A 33 -8.55 -2.69 16.79
CA GLU A 33 -8.77 -1.46 16.03
C GLU A 33 -8.29 -1.58 14.58
N ARG A 34 -7.21 -2.33 14.32
CA ARG A 34 -6.75 -2.59 12.95
C ARG A 34 -7.72 -3.50 12.20
N LEU A 35 -8.17 -4.59 12.80
CA LEU A 35 -9.20 -5.46 12.21
C LEU A 35 -10.45 -4.65 11.86
N PHE A 36 -10.92 -3.81 12.78
CA PHE A 36 -12.04 -2.91 12.57
C PHE A 36 -11.85 -2.03 11.31
N GLN A 37 -10.67 -1.43 11.13
CA GLN A 37 -10.35 -0.61 9.96
C GLN A 37 -10.32 -1.40 8.65
N TYR A 38 -9.75 -2.61 8.67
CA TYR A 38 -9.77 -3.51 7.52
C TYR A 38 -11.19 -3.93 7.15
N LEU A 39 -12.05 -4.22 8.13
CA LEU A 39 -13.45 -4.55 7.91
C LEU A 39 -14.25 -3.36 7.37
N CYS A 40 -14.02 -2.14 7.89
CA CYS A 40 -14.61 -0.93 7.31
C CYS A 40 -14.26 -0.78 5.82
N SER A 41 -12.99 -0.99 5.47
CA SER A 41 -12.54 -0.91 4.07
C SER A 41 -13.15 -2.02 3.21
N LEU A 42 -13.13 -3.27 3.67
CA LEU A 42 -13.68 -4.42 2.95
C LEU A 42 -15.18 -4.25 2.67
N VAL A 43 -15.96 -3.88 3.71
CA VAL A 43 -17.38 -3.55 3.58
C VAL A 43 -17.59 -2.48 2.51
N SER A 44 -16.81 -1.40 2.55
CA SER A 44 -16.94 -0.30 1.58
C SER A 44 -16.63 -0.75 0.14
N TRP A 45 -15.55 -1.50 -0.07
CA TRP A 45 -15.19 -2.02 -1.39
C TRP A 45 -16.22 -3.02 -1.92
N ILE A 46 -16.79 -3.87 -1.06
CA ILE A 46 -17.84 -4.82 -1.43
C ILE A 46 -19.11 -4.09 -1.86
N GLN A 47 -19.55 -3.09 -1.10
CA GLN A 47 -20.84 -2.42 -1.30
C GLN A 47 -20.83 -1.39 -2.44
N PHE A 48 -19.74 -0.61 -2.56
CA PHE A 48 -19.77 0.62 -3.34
C PHE A 48 -18.90 0.60 -4.59
N SER A 49 -18.07 -0.44 -4.78
CA SER A 49 -17.23 -0.52 -5.97
C SER A 49 -17.79 -1.47 -7.02
N ASN A 50 -17.44 -1.26 -8.28
CA ASN A 50 -17.70 -2.16 -9.40
C ASN A 50 -16.57 -3.17 -9.61
N ILE A 51 -15.56 -3.23 -8.74
CA ILE A 51 -14.42 -4.13 -8.90
C ILE A 51 -14.73 -5.53 -8.39
N SER A 52 -14.30 -6.55 -9.13
CA SER A 52 -14.32 -7.96 -8.72
C SER A 52 -13.36 -8.70 -9.65
N PRO A 53 -12.46 -9.57 -9.14
CA PRO A 53 -12.38 -10.06 -7.77
C PRO A 53 -11.68 -9.10 -6.79
N ILE A 54 -11.92 -9.31 -5.49
CA ILE A 54 -11.23 -8.67 -4.38
C ILE A 54 -10.36 -9.72 -3.68
N ILE A 55 -9.07 -9.45 -3.54
CA ILE A 55 -8.09 -10.30 -2.86
C ILE A 55 -7.64 -9.57 -1.60
N PHE A 56 -8.01 -10.08 -0.44
CA PHE A 56 -7.51 -9.59 0.84
C PHE A 56 -6.35 -10.46 1.31
N CYS A 57 -5.16 -9.89 1.42
CA CYS A 57 -3.96 -10.63 1.79
C CYS A 57 -3.33 -10.07 3.07
N GLU A 58 -3.29 -10.92 4.10
CA GLU A 58 -2.90 -10.60 5.47
C GLU A 58 -1.64 -11.40 5.84
N ASN A 59 -0.61 -10.73 6.38
CA ASN A 59 0.71 -11.33 6.61
C ASN A 59 1.12 -11.55 8.07
N THR A 60 0.21 -11.41 9.03
CA THR A 60 0.51 -11.59 10.46
C THR A 60 0.01 -12.92 10.98
N GLY A 61 -0.84 -13.62 10.22
CA GLY A 61 -1.48 -14.87 10.64
C GLY A 61 -2.55 -14.63 11.70
N TYR A 62 -3.12 -13.42 11.74
CA TYR A 62 -4.15 -13.09 12.71
C TYR A 62 -5.41 -13.91 12.43
N HIS A 63 -5.89 -14.62 13.46
CA HIS A 63 -7.06 -15.48 13.33
C HIS A 63 -8.34 -14.67 13.46
N TYR A 64 -9.16 -14.69 12.42
CA TYR A 64 -10.49 -14.09 12.38
C TYR A 64 -11.37 -14.93 11.43
N ASP A 65 -12.64 -15.12 11.77
CA ASP A 65 -13.57 -15.83 10.90
C ASP A 65 -14.11 -14.90 9.80
N TYR A 66 -13.63 -15.11 8.58
CA TYR A 66 -14.04 -14.32 7.41
C TYR A 66 -15.36 -14.80 6.77
N SER A 67 -16.04 -15.81 7.32
CA SER A 67 -17.20 -16.44 6.69
C SER A 67 -18.35 -15.46 6.43
N GLU A 68 -18.67 -14.58 7.38
CA GLU A 68 -19.77 -13.62 7.22
C GLU A 68 -19.46 -12.58 6.13
N ILE A 69 -18.23 -12.04 6.09
CA ILE A 69 -17.86 -11.05 5.07
C ILE A 69 -17.69 -11.66 3.68
N ILE A 70 -17.27 -12.92 3.59
CA ILE A 70 -17.27 -13.68 2.32
C ILE A 70 -18.72 -13.87 1.84
N GLN A 71 -19.65 -14.21 2.73
CA GLN A 71 -21.06 -14.36 2.37
C GLN A 71 -21.67 -13.01 1.95
N MET A 72 -21.30 -11.92 2.63
CA MET A 72 -21.68 -10.57 2.24
C MET A 72 -21.18 -10.24 0.82
N ALA A 73 -19.91 -10.52 0.51
CA ALA A 73 -19.36 -10.32 -0.83
C ALA A 73 -20.18 -11.05 -1.91
N LYS A 74 -20.56 -12.31 -1.66
CA LYS A 74 -21.42 -13.09 -2.57
C LYS A 74 -22.78 -12.43 -2.79
N ASN A 75 -23.41 -11.92 -1.73
CA ASN A 75 -24.70 -11.21 -1.83
C ASN A 75 -24.62 -9.93 -2.68
N PHE A 76 -23.42 -9.33 -2.78
CA PHE A 76 -23.12 -8.19 -3.67
C PHE A 76 -22.56 -8.62 -5.04
N ASN A 77 -22.65 -9.91 -5.40
CA ASN A 77 -22.09 -10.49 -6.63
C ASN A 77 -20.57 -10.25 -6.79
N LYS A 78 -19.84 -10.24 -5.66
CA LYS A 78 -18.38 -10.10 -5.62
C LYS A 78 -17.73 -11.43 -5.26
N HIS A 79 -16.56 -11.68 -5.86
CA HIS A 79 -15.67 -12.74 -5.41
C HIS A 79 -14.63 -12.13 -4.45
N LEU A 80 -14.71 -12.49 -3.17
CA LEU A 80 -13.69 -12.17 -2.17
C LEU A 80 -12.82 -13.41 -1.90
N GLU A 81 -11.51 -13.30 -2.17
CA GLU A 81 -10.51 -14.31 -1.82
C GLU A 81 -9.69 -13.81 -0.61
N ILE A 82 -9.62 -14.62 0.45
CA ILE A 82 -8.83 -14.34 1.66
C ILE A 82 -7.54 -15.17 1.61
N LEU A 83 -6.40 -14.49 1.71
CA LEU A 83 -5.07 -15.11 1.77
C LEU A 83 -4.40 -14.74 3.09
N LEU A 84 -4.16 -15.73 3.93
CA LEU A 84 -3.52 -15.56 5.24
C LEU A 84 -2.16 -16.27 5.22
N PHE A 85 -1.13 -15.61 5.74
CA PHE A 85 0.19 -16.22 5.95
C PHE A 85 0.97 -15.49 7.04
N VAL A 86 2.00 -16.12 7.59
CA VAL A 86 2.92 -15.48 8.54
C VAL A 86 4.15 -15.01 7.77
N GLY A 87 4.22 -13.71 7.48
CA GLY A 87 5.26 -13.10 6.65
C GLY A 87 5.84 -11.80 7.22
N ASN A 88 5.33 -11.30 8.35
CA ASN A 88 5.78 -10.07 9.00
C ASN A 88 7.10 -10.21 9.77
N ASN A 89 7.64 -11.44 9.92
CA ASN A 89 8.86 -11.73 10.67
C ASN A 89 10.08 -10.93 10.22
N GLU A 90 10.21 -10.52 8.95
CA GLU A 90 11.39 -9.75 8.50
C GLU A 90 11.13 -8.23 8.50
N SER A 91 9.88 -7.81 8.67
CA SER A 91 9.47 -6.40 8.63
C SER A 91 10.06 -5.59 9.79
N TYR A 92 10.38 -6.22 10.93
CA TYR A 92 11.10 -5.54 12.01
C TYR A 92 12.51 -5.09 11.60
N LYS A 93 13.14 -5.82 10.67
CA LYS A 93 14.51 -5.60 10.25
C LYS A 93 14.60 -4.57 9.13
N TYR A 94 13.76 -4.74 8.09
CA TYR A 94 13.84 -3.95 6.85
C TYR A 94 12.77 -2.86 6.75
N GLY A 95 11.75 -2.91 7.61
CA GLY A 95 10.70 -1.91 7.72
C GLY A 95 9.43 -2.24 6.95
N LYS A 96 8.51 -1.27 6.84
CA LYS A 96 7.13 -1.52 6.41
C LYS A 96 7.03 -1.86 4.92
N GLY A 97 7.85 -1.20 4.11
CA GLY A 97 7.91 -1.43 2.66
C GLY A 97 8.24 -2.88 2.31
N TRP A 98 9.09 -3.52 3.12
CA TRP A 98 9.39 -4.94 2.98
C TRP A 98 8.17 -5.83 3.23
N GLY A 99 7.45 -5.55 4.33
CA GLY A 99 6.23 -6.28 4.68
C GLY A 99 5.15 -6.16 3.60
N GLU A 100 4.97 -4.96 3.04
CA GLU A 100 4.04 -4.74 1.92
C GLU A 100 4.42 -5.55 0.68
N GLY A 101 5.70 -5.54 0.31
CA GLY A 101 6.20 -6.33 -0.82
C GLY A 101 6.01 -7.84 -0.65
N LYS A 102 6.20 -8.36 0.57
CA LYS A 102 5.93 -9.77 0.90
C LYS A 102 4.45 -10.14 0.74
N ILE A 103 3.53 -9.27 1.16
CA ILE A 103 2.08 -9.49 0.96
C ILE A 103 1.77 -9.63 -0.53
N ILE A 104 2.27 -8.69 -1.34
CA ILE A 104 2.01 -8.68 -2.78
C ILE A 104 2.66 -9.92 -3.43
N GLU A 105 3.91 -10.25 -3.09
CA GLU A 105 4.58 -11.46 -3.58
C GLU A 105 3.80 -12.74 -3.24
N TYR A 106 3.24 -12.82 -2.03
CA TYR A 106 2.41 -13.95 -1.62
C TYR A 106 1.09 -14.00 -2.40
N ALA A 107 0.41 -12.87 -2.61
CA ALA A 107 -0.81 -12.80 -3.42
C ALA A 107 -0.55 -13.26 -4.86
N PHE A 108 0.53 -12.77 -5.49
CA PHE A 108 0.94 -13.19 -6.84
C PHE A 108 1.26 -14.68 -6.94
N LYS A 109 1.73 -15.31 -5.87
CA LYS A 109 2.04 -16.74 -5.86
C LYS A 109 0.81 -17.62 -5.62
N ASN A 110 -0.10 -17.19 -4.75
CA ASN A 110 -1.14 -18.08 -4.19
C ASN A 110 -2.58 -17.73 -4.59
N SER A 111 -2.84 -16.51 -5.06
CA SER A 111 -4.20 -16.11 -5.47
C SER A 111 -4.61 -16.82 -6.74
N LYS A 112 -5.71 -17.59 -6.68
CA LYS A 112 -6.25 -18.28 -7.85
C LYS A 112 -6.94 -17.32 -8.80
N VAL A 113 -7.60 -16.30 -8.24
CA VAL A 113 -8.41 -15.36 -9.02
C VAL A 113 -7.55 -14.29 -9.69
N LEU A 114 -6.41 -13.91 -9.09
CA LEU A 114 -5.46 -12.96 -9.67
C LEU A 114 -4.81 -13.51 -10.93
N HIS A 115 -4.50 -14.82 -10.98
CA HIS A 115 -3.92 -15.48 -12.16
C HIS A 115 -4.84 -15.47 -13.39
N GLN A 116 -6.13 -15.18 -13.20
CA GLN A 116 -7.12 -15.05 -14.28
C GLN A 116 -7.29 -13.60 -14.75
N GLN A 117 -6.59 -12.63 -14.15
CA GLN A 117 -6.67 -11.23 -14.51
C GLN A 117 -5.48 -10.82 -15.36
N ASN A 118 -5.63 -9.69 -16.07
CA ASN A 118 -4.51 -9.03 -16.76
C ASN A 118 -3.95 -7.86 -15.95
N ARG A 119 -4.79 -7.24 -15.11
CA ARG A 119 -4.48 -6.02 -14.37
C ARG A 119 -5.09 -6.07 -12.99
N PHE A 120 -4.50 -5.29 -12.09
CA PHE A 120 -4.99 -5.15 -10.74
C PHE A 120 -4.80 -3.72 -10.25
N TYR A 121 -5.66 -3.31 -9.34
CA TYR A 121 -5.42 -2.21 -8.43
C TYR A 121 -4.83 -2.78 -7.15
N LYS A 122 -3.82 -2.12 -6.59
CA LYS A 122 -3.39 -2.36 -5.20
C LYS A 122 -3.94 -1.25 -4.34
N ILE A 123 -4.40 -1.60 -3.13
CA ILE A 123 -4.67 -0.63 -2.08
C ILE A 123 -4.14 -1.13 -0.73
N THR A 124 -3.68 -0.21 0.13
CA THR A 124 -3.47 -0.53 1.55
C THR A 124 -4.83 -0.79 2.19
N GLY A 125 -5.02 -1.96 2.82
CA GLY A 125 -6.34 -2.46 3.19
C GLY A 125 -7.13 -1.64 4.21
N GLN A 126 -6.56 -0.58 4.79
CA GLN A 126 -7.26 0.34 5.70
C GLN A 126 -8.02 1.46 4.97
N TYR A 127 -7.81 1.62 3.67
CA TYR A 127 -8.34 2.74 2.89
C TYR A 127 -9.46 2.32 1.94
N PHE A 128 -10.40 3.22 1.72
CA PHE A 128 -11.41 3.13 0.68
C PHE A 128 -11.37 4.38 -0.20
N LEU A 129 -11.84 4.26 -1.44
CA LEU A 129 -11.83 5.33 -2.43
C LEU A 129 -13.27 5.66 -2.83
N ARG A 130 -13.79 6.82 -2.42
CA ARG A 130 -15.21 7.19 -2.64
C ARG A 130 -15.59 7.20 -4.12
N ASN A 131 -14.71 7.76 -4.94
CA ASN A 131 -14.85 7.84 -6.39
C ASN A 131 -14.17 6.66 -7.11
N CYS A 132 -14.14 5.47 -6.49
CA CYS A 132 -13.47 4.31 -7.08
C CYS A 132 -14.06 3.93 -8.44
N ASN A 133 -15.38 4.01 -8.61
CA ASN A 133 -16.03 3.66 -9.87
C ASN A 133 -15.65 4.62 -11.00
N GLU A 134 -15.68 5.93 -10.75
CA GLU A 134 -15.22 6.91 -11.75
C GLU A 134 -13.74 6.73 -12.11
N ILE A 135 -12.90 6.39 -11.12
CA ILE A 135 -11.49 6.07 -11.38
C ILE A 135 -11.34 4.79 -12.18
N ILE A 136 -12.10 3.75 -11.88
CA ILE A 136 -12.03 2.49 -12.62
C ILE A 136 -12.47 2.71 -14.07
N ASP A 137 -13.59 3.42 -14.28
CA ASP A 137 -14.18 3.65 -15.58
C ASP A 137 -13.31 4.54 -16.47
N LEU A 138 -12.76 5.63 -15.93
CA LEU A 138 -11.90 6.55 -16.67
C LEU A 138 -10.56 5.91 -17.07
N HIS A 139 -10.16 4.84 -16.39
CA HIS A 139 -8.84 4.22 -16.56
C HIS A 139 -8.89 2.80 -17.15
N GLN A 140 -10.01 2.40 -17.75
CA GLN A 140 -10.17 1.05 -18.32
C GLN A 140 -9.13 0.70 -19.39
N GLU A 141 -8.62 1.69 -20.13
CA GLU A 141 -7.63 1.50 -21.21
C GLU A 141 -6.17 1.68 -20.76
N TYR A 142 -5.93 2.03 -19.50
CA TYR A 142 -4.57 2.22 -18.98
C TYR A 142 -4.12 0.97 -18.23
N ASP A 143 -2.94 0.48 -18.58
CA ASP A 143 -2.34 -0.71 -17.98
C ASP A 143 -1.65 -0.40 -16.65
N ASN A 144 -0.86 0.67 -16.62
CA ASN A 144 0.00 1.02 -15.50
C ASN A 144 -0.23 2.47 -15.09
N ILE A 145 -0.57 2.70 -13.81
CA ILE A 145 -0.79 4.03 -13.25
C ILE A 145 -0.15 4.09 -11.87
N PHE A 146 0.84 4.96 -11.73
CA PHE A 146 1.57 5.16 -10.47
C PHE A 146 1.69 6.65 -10.20
N VAL A 147 1.21 7.10 -9.05
CA VAL A 147 1.28 8.52 -8.67
C VAL A 147 2.70 8.86 -8.23
N GLN A 148 3.40 9.69 -9.02
CA GLN A 148 4.71 10.23 -8.66
C GLN A 148 4.55 11.63 -8.05
N SER A 149 5.09 11.83 -6.85
CA SER A 149 5.07 13.12 -6.17
C SER A 149 6.48 13.62 -5.85
N LYS A 150 6.69 14.92 -6.03
CA LYS A 150 7.89 15.63 -5.56
C LYS A 150 7.75 15.88 -4.07
N ILE A 151 8.72 15.43 -3.28
CA ILE A 151 8.85 15.84 -1.89
C ILE A 151 9.92 16.93 -1.83
N ARG A 152 9.56 18.11 -1.31
CA ARG A 152 10.55 19.15 -1.01
C ARG A 152 11.45 18.63 0.12
N GLU A 153 12.76 18.70 -0.10
CA GLU A 153 13.84 18.21 0.78
C GLU A 153 13.67 18.69 2.24
N GLU A 154 13.00 19.84 2.46
CA GLU A 154 12.63 20.39 3.78
C GLU A 154 11.87 19.42 4.71
N TYR A 155 11.18 18.40 4.17
CA TYR A 155 10.55 17.34 4.99
C TYR A 155 11.44 16.12 5.21
N SER A 156 12.44 15.89 4.34
CA SER A 156 13.44 14.86 4.57
C SER A 156 14.37 15.26 5.74
N ASP A 157 14.69 16.55 5.85
CA ASP A 157 15.47 17.11 6.96
C ASP A 157 14.67 17.25 8.25
N ARG A 158 13.32 17.27 8.22
CA ARG A 158 12.50 17.24 9.45
C ARG A 158 12.48 15.87 10.13
N LEU A 159 12.74 14.78 9.41
CA LEU A 159 13.02 13.46 9.99
C LEU A 159 14.46 13.34 10.53
N TYR A 160 15.32 14.32 10.20
CA TYR A 160 16.71 14.43 10.66
C TYR A 160 17.00 15.82 11.24
N LYS A 161 16.02 16.45 11.92
CA LYS A 161 16.31 17.66 12.69
C LYS A 161 17.24 17.23 13.81
N TYR A 162 18.52 17.56 13.68
CA TYR A 162 19.54 17.38 14.69
C TYR A 162 18.97 17.90 16.02
N PRO A 163 18.70 17.06 17.04
CA PRO A 163 18.48 17.62 18.36
C PRO A 163 19.76 18.38 18.72
N PRO A 164 19.68 19.57 19.35
CA PRO A 164 20.84 20.42 19.59
C PRO A 164 21.96 19.76 20.42
N ASN A 165 21.73 18.57 20.98
CA ASN A 165 22.67 17.79 21.78
C ASN A 165 22.82 16.35 21.25
N ILE A 166 23.34 16.15 20.03
CA ILE A 166 23.71 14.80 19.58
C ILE A 166 25.15 14.49 20.00
N SER A 167 25.39 13.28 20.50
CA SER A 167 26.74 12.83 20.81
C SER A 167 27.62 12.79 19.53
N PRO A 168 28.93 13.01 19.65
CA PRO A 168 29.86 12.90 18.52
C PRO A 168 29.77 11.57 17.76
N THR A 169 29.47 10.49 18.49
CA THR A 169 29.28 9.14 17.94
C THR A 169 28.05 9.02 17.04
N GLU A 170 26.95 9.68 17.38
CA GLU A 170 25.74 9.64 16.58
C GLU A 170 25.82 10.62 15.40
N ALA A 171 26.52 11.74 15.56
CA ALA A 171 26.89 12.61 14.44
C ALA A 171 27.75 11.87 13.40
N LEU A 172 28.79 11.14 13.84
CA LEU A 172 29.62 10.28 12.98
C LEU A 172 28.80 9.20 12.27
N ARG A 173 27.86 8.56 12.96
CA ARG A 173 26.93 7.60 12.34
C ARG A 173 26.08 8.24 11.26
N ILE A 174 25.54 9.44 11.50
CA ILE A 174 24.72 10.15 10.51
C ILE A 174 25.55 10.55 9.29
N THR A 175 26.76 11.08 9.48
CA THR A 175 27.67 11.41 8.38
C THR A 175 28.05 10.16 7.57
N TYR A 176 28.38 9.06 8.26
CA TYR A 176 28.66 7.78 7.63
C TYR A 176 27.44 7.24 6.86
N ARG A 177 26.23 7.38 7.40
CA ARG A 177 24.96 7.02 6.70
C ARG A 177 24.76 7.86 5.44
N SER A 178 25.01 9.17 5.50
CA SER A 178 24.92 10.05 4.33
C SER A 178 25.92 9.61 3.24
N LEU A 179 27.15 9.29 3.63
CA LEU A 179 28.17 8.74 2.74
C LEU A 179 27.77 7.38 2.15
N GLN A 180 27.22 6.46 2.94
CA GLN A 180 26.74 5.16 2.44
C GLN A 180 25.60 5.34 1.44
N LYS A 181 24.66 6.25 1.71
CA LYS A 181 23.56 6.59 0.81
C LYS A 181 24.09 7.17 -0.51
N SER A 182 25.04 8.10 -0.44
CA SER A 182 25.73 8.63 -1.61
C SER A 182 26.49 7.56 -2.39
N LEU A 183 27.19 6.65 -1.71
CA LEU A 183 27.89 5.52 -2.31
C LEU A 183 26.93 4.52 -2.97
N PHE A 184 25.76 4.27 -2.36
CA PHE A 184 24.72 3.46 -2.96
C PHE A 184 24.21 4.09 -4.26
N TYR A 185 23.91 5.39 -4.27
CA TYR A 185 23.49 6.11 -5.48
C TYR A 185 24.56 6.15 -6.57
N LEU A 186 25.84 6.25 -6.20
CA LEU A 186 26.94 6.10 -7.14
C LEU A 186 26.96 4.70 -7.76
N LYS A 187 26.82 3.65 -6.93
CA LYS A 187 26.77 2.25 -7.41
C LYS A 187 25.57 1.97 -8.31
N THR A 188 24.45 2.65 -8.11
CA THR A 188 23.25 2.54 -8.96
C THR A 188 23.25 3.51 -10.14
N GLY A 189 24.33 4.28 -10.34
CA GLY A 189 24.50 5.17 -11.50
C GLY A 189 23.67 6.46 -11.46
N GLN A 190 23.20 6.89 -10.28
CA GLN A 190 22.35 8.08 -10.12
C GLN A 190 23.13 9.41 -9.97
N GLY A 191 24.45 9.37 -9.73
CA GLY A 191 25.30 10.56 -9.64
C GLY A 191 25.06 11.45 -8.39
N PHE A 192 25.77 12.58 -8.30
CA PHE A 192 25.79 13.49 -7.13
C PHE A 192 25.01 14.82 -7.31
N SER A 193 24.20 15.00 -8.35
CA SER A 193 23.84 16.36 -8.82
C SER A 193 22.49 16.93 -8.35
N ARG A 194 22.59 18.12 -7.71
CA ARG A 194 21.59 19.18 -7.41
C ARG A 194 20.55 18.87 -6.33
N ALA A 195 20.24 19.89 -5.49
CA ALA A 195 19.27 19.88 -4.38
C ALA A 195 18.18 18.82 -4.62
N ASN A 196 18.25 17.70 -3.89
CA ASN A 196 17.69 16.44 -4.36
C ASN A 196 16.17 16.59 -4.38
N VAL A 197 15.59 16.74 -5.57
CA VAL A 197 14.15 16.58 -5.72
C VAL A 197 13.88 15.10 -5.47
N ASP A 198 13.45 14.77 -4.25
CA ASP A 198 13.12 13.40 -3.85
C ASP A 198 11.75 13.05 -4.46
N TYR A 199 11.78 12.37 -5.60
CA TYR A 199 10.58 11.80 -6.20
C TYR A 199 10.22 10.51 -5.49
N ARG A 200 8.93 10.38 -5.16
CA ARG A 200 8.38 9.18 -4.53
C ARG A 200 7.15 8.72 -5.26
N ILE A 201 7.06 7.42 -5.48
CA ILE A 201 5.85 6.76 -5.96
C ILE A 201 4.95 6.50 -4.76
N LYS A 202 3.68 6.91 -4.83
CA LYS A 202 2.71 6.55 -3.80
C LYS A 202 2.39 5.06 -3.94
N THR A 203 2.78 4.28 -2.94
CA THR A 203 2.64 2.80 -2.91
C THR A 203 1.30 2.36 -2.35
N PHE A 204 0.56 3.24 -1.67
CA PHE A 204 -0.69 2.86 -1.02
C PHE A 204 -1.87 2.65 -1.96
N PHE A 205 -1.85 3.22 -3.18
CA PHE A 205 -2.84 2.97 -4.23
C PHE A 205 -2.23 3.15 -5.63
N TYR A 206 -2.32 2.13 -6.48
CA TYR A 206 -1.86 2.17 -7.87
C TYR A 206 -2.59 1.13 -8.73
N LYS A 207 -2.48 1.25 -10.04
CA LYS A 207 -2.94 0.25 -11.02
C LYS A 207 -1.72 -0.32 -11.76
N ALA A 208 -1.71 -1.62 -12.01
CA ALA A 208 -0.66 -2.23 -12.82
C ALA A 208 -1.17 -3.42 -13.63
N ASN A 209 -0.54 -3.62 -14.79
CA ASN A 209 -0.58 -4.88 -15.51
C ASN A 209 0.22 -5.94 -14.75
N ILE A 210 -0.30 -7.16 -14.67
CA ILE A 210 0.27 -8.26 -13.88
C ILE A 210 1.68 -8.61 -14.38
N ARG A 211 1.85 -8.76 -15.70
CA ARG A 211 3.15 -9.09 -16.30
C ARG A 211 4.16 -7.98 -16.07
N PHE A 212 3.75 -6.73 -16.34
CA PHE A 212 4.59 -5.55 -16.08
C PHE A 212 5.08 -5.53 -14.62
N PHE A 213 4.17 -5.75 -13.67
CA PHE A 213 4.51 -5.73 -12.25
C PHE A 213 5.44 -6.88 -11.86
N GLN A 214 5.22 -8.10 -12.38
CA GLN A 214 6.10 -9.25 -12.16
C GLN A 214 7.54 -8.98 -12.62
N GLU A 215 7.69 -8.41 -13.81
CA GLU A 215 8.99 -8.16 -14.44
C GLU A 215 9.74 -6.98 -13.79
N ASN A 216 9.02 -5.95 -13.32
CA ASN A 216 9.65 -4.69 -12.92
C ASN A 216 9.61 -4.40 -11.42
N LEU A 217 8.60 -4.87 -10.67
CA LEU A 217 8.31 -4.39 -9.31
C LEU A 217 8.16 -5.47 -8.25
N LEU A 218 7.75 -6.69 -8.61
CA LEU A 218 7.38 -7.74 -7.66
C LEU A 218 8.49 -8.11 -6.67
N LYS A 219 9.76 -8.03 -7.10
CA LYS A 219 10.92 -8.31 -6.24
C LYS A 219 11.62 -7.05 -5.74
N SER A 220 11.16 -5.87 -6.14
CA SER A 220 11.84 -4.60 -5.84
C SER A 220 11.88 -4.32 -4.35
N TYR A 221 10.86 -4.73 -3.59
CA TYR A 221 10.82 -4.59 -2.14
C TYR A 221 12.06 -5.18 -1.43
N LYS A 222 12.76 -6.13 -2.05
CA LYS A 222 13.99 -6.72 -1.50
C LYS A 222 15.16 -5.73 -1.43
N LYS A 223 15.05 -4.60 -2.13
CA LYS A 223 15.99 -3.48 -2.06
C LYS A 223 15.70 -2.53 -0.90
N VAL A 224 14.53 -2.63 -0.25
CA VAL A 224 14.11 -1.72 0.82
C VAL A 224 15.08 -1.80 2.00
N ASN A 225 15.48 -0.62 2.47
CA ASN A 225 16.27 -0.44 3.67
C ASN A 225 15.79 0.82 4.40
N ASP A 226 14.72 0.68 5.20
CA ASP A 226 14.12 1.81 5.93
C ASP A 226 15.15 2.49 6.87
N ARG A 227 16.11 1.74 7.42
CA ARG A 227 17.17 2.29 8.29
C ARG A 227 18.10 3.26 7.56
N GLU A 228 18.25 3.09 6.25
CA GLU A 228 19.05 3.98 5.39
C GLU A 228 18.16 4.98 4.62
N GLY A 229 16.86 5.03 4.92
CA GLY A 229 15.89 5.90 4.26
C GLY A 229 15.56 5.49 2.82
N TYR A 230 15.93 4.27 2.41
CA TYR A 230 15.61 3.71 1.10
C TYR A 230 14.30 2.91 1.18
N VAL A 231 13.21 3.65 1.33
CA VAL A 231 11.84 3.15 1.50
C VAL A 231 11.26 2.64 0.17
N LEU A 232 10.16 1.86 0.24
CA LEU A 232 9.52 1.24 -0.94
C LEU A 232 9.13 2.26 -2.01
N GLU A 233 8.65 3.44 -1.62
CA GLU A 233 8.26 4.50 -2.53
C GLU A 233 9.43 5.00 -3.39
N LYS A 234 10.65 4.95 -2.84
CA LYS A 234 11.86 5.33 -3.56
C LYS A 234 12.36 4.21 -4.45
N VAL A 235 12.34 2.99 -3.94
CA VAL A 235 12.63 1.78 -4.71
C VAL A 235 11.76 1.71 -5.97
N TYR A 236 10.46 1.94 -5.85
CA TYR A 236 9.55 1.94 -7.01
C TYR A 236 9.85 3.09 -7.96
N CYS A 237 10.23 4.27 -7.46
CA CYS A 237 10.64 5.38 -8.32
C CYS A 237 11.85 5.05 -9.19
N ASP A 238 12.84 4.36 -8.61
CA ASP A 238 14.04 3.94 -9.31
C ASP A 238 13.75 2.84 -10.35
N ASP A 239 12.94 1.84 -9.97
CA ASP A 239 12.64 0.69 -10.83
C ASP A 239 11.63 0.99 -11.94
N LEU A 240 10.79 2.02 -11.77
CA LEU A 240 9.91 2.55 -12.82
C LEU A 240 10.62 3.55 -13.75
N LYS A 241 11.88 3.89 -13.50
CA LYS A 241 12.61 4.84 -14.35
C LYS A 241 12.69 4.31 -15.78
N ASN A 242 12.31 5.15 -16.76
CA ASN A 242 12.24 4.80 -18.18
C ASN A 242 11.28 3.63 -18.50
N ARG A 243 10.27 3.41 -17.66
CA ARG A 243 9.15 2.51 -17.94
C ARG A 243 7.92 3.31 -18.34
N ASP A 244 7.08 2.69 -19.17
CA ASP A 244 5.83 3.32 -19.59
C ASP A 244 4.73 3.11 -18.55
N PHE A 245 4.24 4.22 -18.00
CA PHE A 245 3.12 4.26 -17.09
C PHE A 245 2.56 5.69 -17.03
N LEU A 246 1.28 5.78 -16.72
CA LEU A 246 0.64 7.06 -16.45
C LEU A 246 1.06 7.56 -15.06
N GLN A 247 1.72 8.72 -15.00
CA GLN A 247 2.31 9.26 -13.77
C GLN A 247 1.30 9.74 -12.72
N ASN A 248 0.02 9.86 -13.08
CA ASN A 248 -1.06 10.29 -12.17
C ASN A 248 -2.40 9.73 -12.65
N PHE A 249 -3.32 9.46 -11.73
CA PHE A 249 -4.72 9.25 -12.11
C PHE A 249 -5.28 10.53 -12.74
N LEU A 250 -6.02 10.39 -13.85
CA LEU A 250 -6.72 11.47 -14.55
C LEU A 250 -7.80 12.12 -13.68
N LEU A 251 -8.32 11.38 -12.70
CA LEU A 251 -9.22 11.87 -11.66
C LEU A 251 -8.56 11.74 -10.29
N LYS A 252 -8.58 12.80 -9.48
CA LYS A 252 -7.98 12.80 -8.15
C LYS A 252 -8.67 11.76 -7.25
N PRO A 253 -7.92 10.79 -6.69
CA PRO A 253 -8.51 9.82 -5.78
C PRO A 253 -8.94 10.46 -4.44
N GLN A 254 -10.16 10.16 -3.99
CA GLN A 254 -10.75 10.62 -2.73
C GLN A 254 -10.69 9.53 -1.66
N PHE A 255 -9.60 9.49 -0.91
CA PHE A 255 -9.38 8.48 0.11
C PHE A 255 -10.14 8.75 1.40
N ILE A 256 -10.76 7.71 1.93
CA ILE A 256 -11.29 7.59 3.29
C ILE A 256 -10.42 6.59 4.06
N GLY A 257 -10.24 6.85 5.36
CA GLY A 257 -9.63 5.93 6.31
C GLY A 257 -8.42 6.53 7.02
N ARG A 258 -7.89 5.77 7.98
CA ARG A 258 -6.82 6.20 8.89
C ARG A 258 -5.49 5.56 8.53
N SER A 259 -4.42 6.34 8.65
CA SER A 259 -3.05 5.89 8.40
C SER A 259 -2.50 5.04 9.53
N GLY A 260 -2.02 3.83 9.24
CA GLY A 260 -1.30 3.02 10.25
C GLY A 260 0.03 3.62 10.74
N THR A 261 0.61 4.61 10.04
CA THR A 261 1.84 5.31 10.47
C THR A 261 1.54 6.50 11.37
N GLY A 262 0.52 7.29 11.06
CA GLY A 262 0.21 8.54 11.76
C GLY A 262 -0.99 8.46 12.70
N GLY A 263 -1.94 7.57 12.43
CA GLY A 263 -3.31 7.60 12.98
C GLY A 263 -4.22 8.61 12.27
N ASP A 264 -3.64 9.49 11.45
CA ASP A 264 -4.32 10.61 10.80
C ASP A 264 -5.19 10.16 9.61
N LEU A 265 -6.26 10.91 9.36
CA LEU A 265 -7.11 10.74 8.19
C LEU A 265 -6.40 11.26 6.94
N LEU A 266 -6.25 10.43 5.90
CA LEU A 266 -5.45 10.78 4.71
C LEU A 266 -6.00 12.00 3.94
N SER A 267 -7.33 12.19 3.96
CA SER A 267 -8.01 13.34 3.35
C SER A 267 -8.90 14.11 4.36
N GLY A 268 -8.71 13.89 5.66
CA GLY A 268 -9.64 14.41 6.68
C GLY A 268 -11.02 13.72 6.70
N LEU A 269 -11.20 12.62 5.95
CA LEU A 269 -12.46 11.89 5.82
C LEU A 269 -12.34 10.50 6.45
N ASP A 270 -13.31 10.16 7.29
CA ASP A 270 -13.44 8.85 7.96
C ASP A 270 -14.65 8.08 7.40
N TYR A 271 -14.75 6.80 7.74
CA TYR A 271 -15.89 5.97 7.35
C TYR A 271 -17.19 6.47 8.00
N ASP A 272 -18.29 6.38 7.25
CA ASP A 272 -19.62 6.70 7.74
C ASP A 272 -20.02 5.76 8.90
N GLU A 273 -20.86 6.24 9.83
CA GLU A 273 -21.26 5.46 11.01
C GLU A 273 -22.04 4.18 10.68
N SER A 274 -22.73 4.13 9.54
CA SER A 274 -23.37 2.90 9.05
C SER A 274 -22.35 1.82 8.72
N ILE A 275 -21.23 2.18 8.08
CA ILE A 275 -20.13 1.27 7.75
C ILE A 275 -19.41 0.82 9.01
N LYS A 276 -19.15 1.75 9.94
CA LYS A 276 -18.54 1.43 11.23
C LYS A 276 -19.41 0.48 12.05
N THR A 277 -20.73 0.71 12.08
CA THR A 277 -21.68 -0.17 12.78
C THR A 277 -21.68 -1.57 12.18
N LEU A 278 -21.70 -1.67 10.84
CA LEU A 278 -21.64 -2.95 10.15
C LEU A 278 -20.29 -3.67 10.41
N ALA A 279 -19.17 -2.95 10.36
CA ALA A 279 -17.86 -3.51 10.65
C ALA A 279 -17.74 -4.02 12.10
N ARG A 280 -18.30 -3.29 13.08
CA ARG A 280 -18.35 -3.76 14.49
C ARG A 280 -19.17 -5.04 14.64
N ARG A 281 -20.31 -5.15 13.94
CA ARG A 281 -21.12 -6.37 13.94
C ARG A 281 -20.34 -7.56 13.37
N LEU A 282 -19.52 -7.34 12.34
CA LEU A 282 -18.69 -8.40 11.77
C LEU A 282 -17.55 -8.84 12.71
N MET A 283 -17.19 -8.05 13.73
CA MET A 283 -16.14 -8.41 14.68
C MET A 283 -16.64 -9.34 15.80
N THR A 284 -17.94 -9.35 16.07
CA THR A 284 -18.58 -10.11 17.17
C THR A 284 -19.04 -11.47 16.71
#